data_AF-A0A8T4P9N3-F1
#
_entry.id   AF-A0A8T4P9N3-F1
#
_cell.length_a   1.000
_cell.length_b   1.000
_cell.length_c   1.000
_cell.angle_alpha   90.00
_cell.angle_beta   90.00
_cell.angle_gamma   90.00
#
_symmetry.space_group_name_H-M   'P 1'
#
loop_
_entity.id
_entity.type
_entity.pdbx_description
1 polymer ?
#
loop_
_entity_poly.entity_id
_entity_poly.type
_entity_poly.pdbx_seq_one_letter_code
_entity_poly.pdbx_strand_id
1 'polypeptide(L)'
;MRVKERIRQEIEEKLGGMGDYVKMDYLLNCLKNDLDFETRRFVFVKLTGLYEDRKMFSDAAKMMLSAAEINTLYQNKINDFVKSCDLYIKAGNYKIAETVMKKALEIANEKQKEEVKNSIIEFFKTRGKSFSDNNKRKHAVDVYEHLLDLQLNESEKGEIREKLSKLYENLGRIRDYYRVRKQI
;
A
#
# COMPACT_ATOMS: atom_id res chain seq x y z
N MET A 1 -18.74 -2.90 23.97
CA MET A 1 -20.06 -2.52 23.44
C MET A 1 -20.59 -3.69 22.62
N ARG A 2 -21.86 -4.13 22.79
CA ARG A 2 -22.43 -5.23 21.99
C ARG A 2 -23.11 -4.65 20.76
N VAL A 3 -22.46 -4.78 19.59
CA VAL A 3 -23.00 -4.34 18.30
C VAL A 3 -24.12 -5.29 17.88
N LYS A 4 -25.27 -4.75 17.46
CA LYS A 4 -26.45 -5.54 17.07
C LYS A 4 -26.64 -5.60 15.56
N GLU A 5 -26.15 -4.57 14.87
CA GLU A 5 -26.25 -4.36 13.44
C GLU A 5 -25.45 -5.43 12.68
N ARG A 6 -26.07 -6.04 11.66
CA ARG A 6 -25.47 -7.16 10.90
C ARG A 6 -25.44 -6.97 9.40
N ILE A 7 -26.16 -5.98 8.88
CA ILE A 7 -26.20 -5.68 7.45
C ILE A 7 -25.58 -4.32 7.16
N ARG A 8 -25.06 -4.16 5.94
CA ARG A 8 -24.38 -2.95 5.48
C ARG A 8 -25.16 -1.66 5.77
N GLN A 9 -26.46 -1.63 5.46
CA GLN A 9 -27.27 -0.41 5.60
C GLN A 9 -27.35 0.07 7.06
N GLU A 10 -27.62 -0.84 8.00
CA GLU A 10 -27.67 -0.52 9.44
C GLU A 10 -26.33 0.02 9.94
N ILE A 11 -25.23 -0.59 9.49
CA ILE A 11 -23.88 -0.13 9.85
C ILE A 11 -23.64 1.27 9.29
N GLU A 12 -23.99 1.55 8.03
CA GLU A 12 -23.82 2.87 7.41
C GLU A 12 -24.62 3.97 8.13
N GLU A 13 -25.89 3.71 8.43
CA GLU A 13 -26.74 4.63 9.19
C GLU A 13 -26.13 4.94 10.55
N LYS A 14 -25.59 3.93 11.24
CA LYS A 14 -24.98 4.09 12.55
C LYS A 14 -23.71 4.94 12.53
N LEU A 15 -22.94 4.89 11.43
CA LEU A 15 -21.71 5.67 11.29
C LEU A 15 -21.95 7.18 11.13
N GLY A 16 -23.11 7.60 10.63
CA GLY A 16 -23.38 8.99 10.24
C GLY A 16 -23.19 10.04 11.35
N GLY A 17 -23.39 9.66 12.61
CA GLY A 17 -23.26 10.55 13.78
C GLY A 17 -21.97 10.39 14.58
N MET A 18 -21.05 9.52 14.16
CA MET A 18 -19.87 9.16 14.95
C MET A 18 -18.61 9.94 14.54
N GLY A 19 -17.80 10.31 15.53
CA GLY A 19 -16.42 10.75 15.29
C GLY A 19 -15.51 9.59 14.87
N ASP A 20 -14.41 9.87 14.18
CA ASP A 20 -13.60 8.84 13.51
C ASP A 20 -13.10 7.72 14.44
N TYR A 21 -12.60 8.06 15.63
CA TYR A 21 -12.15 7.04 16.60
C TYR A 21 -13.31 6.15 17.08
N VAL A 22 -14.49 6.73 17.25
CA VAL A 22 -15.71 5.99 17.62
C VAL A 22 -16.15 5.09 16.46
N LYS A 23 -16.06 5.58 15.21
CA LYS A 23 -16.30 4.76 14.01
C LYS A 23 -15.34 3.58 13.94
N MET A 24 -14.05 3.80 14.18
CA MET A 24 -13.04 2.74 14.18
C MET A 24 -13.34 1.65 15.22
N ASP A 25 -13.56 2.03 16.49
CA ASP A 25 -13.87 1.06 17.54
C ASP A 25 -15.19 0.31 17.25
N TYR A 26 -16.21 1.03 16.79
CA TYR A 26 -17.50 0.44 16.40
C TYR A 26 -17.31 -0.61 15.30
N LEU A 27 -16.62 -0.26 14.20
CA LEU A 27 -16.38 -1.18 13.08
C LEU A 27 -15.50 -2.37 13.46
N LEU A 28 -14.49 -2.18 14.31
CA LEU A 28 -13.70 -3.30 14.85
C LEU A 28 -14.57 -4.25 15.68
N ASN A 29 -15.54 -3.72 16.43
CA ASN A 29 -16.50 -4.53 17.16
C ASN A 29 -17.52 -5.21 16.23
N CYS A 30 -17.91 -4.60 15.10
CA CYS A 30 -18.72 -5.27 14.06
C CYS A 30 -18.02 -6.54 13.55
N LEU A 31 -16.70 -6.50 13.30
CA LEU A 31 -15.94 -7.64 12.78
C LEU A 31 -15.90 -8.86 13.72
N LYS A 32 -16.17 -8.67 15.01
CA LYS A 32 -16.27 -9.74 16.02
C LYS A 32 -17.60 -10.50 15.95
N ASN A 33 -18.59 -9.95 15.24
CA ASN A 33 -19.87 -10.59 15.02
C ASN A 33 -19.86 -11.47 13.77
N ASP A 34 -20.89 -12.29 13.64
CA ASP A 34 -21.18 -13.02 12.43
C ASP A 34 -21.80 -12.06 11.38
N LEU A 35 -21.04 -11.82 10.32
CA LEU A 35 -21.35 -10.94 9.20
C LEU A 35 -21.16 -11.77 7.93
N ASP A 36 -22.06 -11.60 6.96
CA ASP A 36 -21.87 -12.15 5.63
C ASP A 36 -20.63 -11.55 4.95
N PHE A 37 -20.16 -12.22 3.88
CA PHE A 37 -18.92 -11.83 3.19
C PHE A 37 -18.95 -10.39 2.65
N GLU A 38 -20.08 -9.94 2.12
CA GLU A 38 -20.21 -8.60 1.53
C GLU A 38 -20.18 -7.53 2.62
N THR A 39 -20.97 -7.70 3.69
CA THR A 39 -20.98 -6.78 4.82
C THR A 39 -19.62 -6.74 5.53
N ARG A 40 -18.97 -7.89 5.71
CA ARG A 40 -17.63 -7.97 6.31
C ARG A 40 -16.59 -7.22 5.45
N ARG A 41 -16.61 -7.41 4.12
CA ARG A 41 -15.73 -6.68 3.20
C ARG A 41 -15.98 -5.19 3.27
N PHE A 42 -17.24 -4.79 3.28
CA PHE A 42 -17.63 -3.39 3.44
C PHE A 42 -17.01 -2.76 4.70
N VAL A 43 -17.09 -3.46 5.84
CA VAL A 43 -16.50 -2.99 7.11
C VAL A 43 -14.97 -2.83 6.99
N PHE A 44 -14.26 -3.79 6.39
CA PHE A 44 -12.81 -3.67 6.16
C PHE A 44 -12.44 -2.49 5.26
N VAL A 45 -13.21 -2.24 4.20
CA VAL A 45 -12.98 -1.11 3.29
C VAL A 45 -13.19 0.23 4.03
N LYS A 46 -14.25 0.34 4.85
CA LYS A 46 -14.48 1.54 5.67
C LYS A 46 -13.38 1.77 6.70
N LEU A 47 -12.94 0.72 7.40
CA LEU A 47 -11.79 0.81 8.32
C LEU A 47 -10.51 1.24 7.61
N THR A 48 -10.28 0.73 6.39
CA THR A 48 -9.12 1.15 5.59
C THR A 48 -9.11 2.65 5.35
N GLY A 49 -10.25 3.21 4.91
CA GLY A 49 -10.37 4.66 4.69
C GLY A 49 -10.10 5.47 5.95
N LEU A 50 -10.73 5.11 7.07
CA LEU A 50 -10.53 5.78 8.35
C LEU A 50 -9.06 5.74 8.81
N TYR A 51 -8.40 4.60 8.67
CA TYR A 51 -6.97 4.48 9.01
C TYR A 51 -6.07 5.26 8.05
N GLU A 52 -6.38 5.27 6.75
CA GLU A 52 -5.62 6.04 5.75
C GLU A 52 -5.70 7.55 6.03
N ASP A 53 -6.89 8.07 6.33
CA ASP A 53 -7.12 9.49 6.67
C ASP A 53 -6.31 9.93 7.90
N ARG A 54 -6.12 9.01 8.84
CA ARG A 54 -5.31 9.22 10.06
C ARG A 54 -3.83 8.88 9.87
N LYS A 55 -3.39 8.58 8.64
CA LYS A 55 -2.01 8.18 8.30
C LYS A 55 -1.54 6.91 9.02
N MET A 56 -2.46 6.09 9.50
CA MET A 56 -2.21 4.77 10.10
C MET A 56 -2.07 3.72 8.99
N PHE A 57 -1.10 3.93 8.10
CA PHE A 57 -0.99 3.17 6.84
C PHE A 57 -0.78 1.68 7.06
N SER A 58 -0.08 1.27 8.13
CA SER A 58 0.12 -0.16 8.40
C SER A 58 -1.18 -0.86 8.77
N ASP A 59 -2.10 -0.20 9.47
CA ASP A 59 -3.38 -0.80 9.86
C ASP A 59 -4.38 -0.73 8.71
N ALA A 60 -4.38 0.37 7.96
CA ALA A 60 -5.11 0.47 6.68
C ALA A 60 -4.72 -0.68 5.74
N ALA A 61 -3.42 -0.95 5.57
CA ALA A 61 -2.93 -2.00 4.70
C ALA A 61 -3.41 -3.40 5.12
N LYS A 62 -3.43 -3.69 6.44
CA LYS A 62 -3.95 -4.94 6.99
C LYS A 62 -5.45 -5.10 6.73
N MET A 63 -6.24 -4.05 6.96
CA MET A 63 -7.69 -4.09 6.73
C MET A 63 -7.99 -4.32 5.24
N MET A 64 -7.28 -3.63 4.35
CA MET A 64 -7.44 -3.82 2.91
C MET A 64 -6.97 -5.22 2.45
N LEU A 65 -5.92 -5.76 3.06
CA LEU A 65 -5.48 -7.14 2.80
C LEU A 65 -6.59 -8.14 3.17
N SER A 66 -7.19 -7.98 4.35
CA SER A 66 -8.32 -8.82 4.78
C SER A 66 -9.53 -8.66 3.86
N ALA A 67 -9.80 -7.45 3.36
CA ALA A 67 -10.85 -7.21 2.36
C ALA A 67 -10.58 -7.99 1.06
N ALA A 68 -9.33 -7.97 0.57
CA ALA A 68 -8.93 -8.70 -0.62
C ALA A 68 -9.08 -10.22 -0.44
N GLU A 69 -8.65 -10.75 0.70
CA GLU A 69 -8.67 -12.20 0.96
C GLU A 69 -10.08 -12.80 0.86
N ILE A 70 -11.10 -12.08 1.34
CA ILE A 70 -12.50 -12.51 1.30
C ILE A 70 -13.26 -12.07 0.04
N ASN A 71 -12.63 -11.31 -0.86
CA ASN A 71 -13.27 -10.87 -2.10
C ASN A 71 -13.41 -12.06 -3.07
N THR A 72 -14.62 -12.23 -3.60
CA THR A 72 -14.98 -13.31 -4.52
C THR A 72 -14.80 -12.94 -5.99
N LEU A 73 -14.75 -11.63 -6.31
CA LEU A 73 -14.58 -11.14 -7.67
C LEU A 73 -13.10 -10.90 -7.97
N TYR A 74 -12.53 -11.66 -8.91
CA TYR A 74 -11.09 -11.60 -9.24
C TYR A 74 -10.56 -10.18 -9.50
N GLN A 75 -11.26 -9.38 -10.31
CA GLN A 75 -10.83 -8.03 -10.61
C GLN A 75 -10.78 -7.15 -9.36
N ASN A 76 -11.83 -7.21 -8.52
CA ASN A 76 -11.87 -6.42 -7.30
C ASN A 76 -10.83 -6.93 -6.28
N LYS A 77 -10.59 -8.24 -6.25
CA LYS A 77 -9.56 -8.86 -5.41
C LYS A 77 -8.15 -8.38 -5.77
N ILE A 78 -7.82 -8.32 -7.06
CA ILE A 78 -6.57 -7.74 -7.56
C ILE A 78 -6.45 -6.28 -7.11
N ASN A 79 -7.50 -5.47 -7.34
CA ASN A 79 -7.52 -4.06 -6.97
C ASN A 79 -7.32 -3.86 -5.45
N ASP A 80 -7.98 -4.67 -4.63
CA ASP A 80 -7.86 -4.62 -3.18
C ASP A 80 -6.43 -5.01 -2.74
N PHE A 81 -5.80 -6.04 -3.33
CA PHE A 81 -4.39 -6.36 -3.06
C PHE A 81 -3.43 -5.24 -3.50
N VAL A 82 -3.64 -4.64 -4.67
CA VAL A 82 -2.84 -3.51 -5.17
C VAL A 82 -2.94 -2.31 -4.22
N LYS A 83 -4.15 -2.01 -3.73
CA LYS A 83 -4.35 -0.95 -2.74
C LYS A 83 -3.69 -1.27 -1.40
N SER A 84 -3.73 -2.53 -0.95
CA SER A 84 -3.00 -2.96 0.25
C SER A 84 -1.47 -2.79 0.08
N CYS A 85 -0.95 -3.11 -1.11
CA CYS A 85 0.46 -2.90 -1.46
C CYS A 85 0.87 -1.42 -1.35
N ASP A 86 0.09 -0.50 -1.95
CA ASP A 86 0.29 0.96 -1.82
C ASP A 86 0.38 1.39 -0.35
N LEU A 87 -0.56 0.91 0.49
CA LEU A 87 -0.61 1.25 1.90
C LEU A 87 0.61 0.71 2.68
N TYR A 88 1.09 -0.51 2.37
CA TYR A 88 2.33 -1.01 2.95
C TYR A 88 3.57 -0.22 2.49
N ILE A 89 3.63 0.23 1.23
CA ILE A 89 4.69 1.12 0.73
C ILE A 89 4.66 2.46 1.46
N LYS A 90 3.48 3.06 1.63
CA LYS A 90 3.29 4.28 2.43
C LYS A 90 3.74 4.10 3.88
N ALA A 91 3.51 2.93 4.47
CA ALA A 91 3.97 2.57 5.80
C ALA A 91 5.47 2.29 5.91
N GLY A 92 6.20 2.15 4.78
CA GLY A 92 7.62 1.76 4.76
C GLY A 92 7.86 0.26 4.92
N ASN A 93 6.80 -0.56 4.83
CA ASN A 93 6.86 -2.02 5.00
C ASN A 93 7.07 -2.72 3.65
N TYR A 94 8.19 -2.46 2.98
CA TYR A 94 8.44 -2.90 1.59
C TYR A 94 8.43 -4.43 1.40
N LYS A 95 8.96 -5.19 2.37
CA LYS A 95 8.94 -6.66 2.34
C LYS A 95 7.52 -7.24 2.35
N ILE A 96 6.64 -6.63 3.14
CA ILE A 96 5.22 -7.05 3.18
C ILE A 96 4.52 -6.61 1.90
N ALA A 97 4.80 -5.40 1.40
CA ALA A 97 4.28 -4.93 0.12
C ALA A 97 4.62 -5.89 -1.03
N GLU A 98 5.85 -6.40 -1.10
CA GLU A 98 6.28 -7.38 -2.10
C GLU A 98 5.53 -8.72 -1.95
N THR A 99 5.31 -9.16 -0.71
CA THR A 99 4.52 -10.38 -0.45
C THR A 99 3.08 -10.22 -0.93
N VAL A 100 2.47 -9.06 -0.69
CA VAL A 100 1.10 -8.75 -1.16
C VAL A 100 1.05 -8.58 -2.68
N MET A 101 2.09 -7.99 -3.28
CA MET A 101 2.25 -7.93 -4.74
C MET A 101 2.24 -9.31 -5.37
N LYS A 102 2.99 -10.28 -4.81
CA LYS A 102 3.02 -11.66 -5.30
C LYS A 102 1.62 -12.28 -5.28
N LYS A 103 0.86 -12.09 -4.20
CA LYS A 103 -0.56 -12.52 -4.13
C LYS A 103 -1.41 -11.92 -5.25
N ALA A 104 -1.23 -10.63 -5.57
CA ALA A 104 -1.95 -9.99 -6.67
C ALA A 104 -1.56 -10.58 -8.04
N LEU A 105 -0.27 -10.84 -8.27
CA LEU A 105 0.25 -11.40 -9.51
C LEU A 105 -0.16 -12.86 -9.73
N GLU A 106 -0.27 -13.65 -8.67
CA GLU A 106 -0.69 -15.06 -8.72
C GLU A 106 -2.11 -15.23 -9.27
N ILE A 107 -3.01 -14.29 -8.96
CA ILE A 107 -4.41 -14.34 -9.42
C ILE A 107 -4.68 -13.53 -10.69
N ALA A 108 -3.71 -12.73 -11.13
CA ALA A 108 -3.82 -11.88 -12.31
C ALA A 108 -3.52 -12.67 -13.60
N ASN A 109 -4.26 -12.36 -14.68
CA ASN A 109 -3.87 -12.79 -16.02
C ASN A 109 -2.68 -11.96 -16.56
N GLU A 110 -2.10 -12.34 -17.70
CA GLU A 110 -0.89 -11.69 -18.24
C GLU A 110 -1.04 -10.17 -18.42
N LYS A 111 -2.18 -9.69 -18.93
CA LYS A 111 -2.44 -8.26 -19.07
C LYS A 111 -2.51 -7.57 -17.70
N GLN A 112 -3.25 -8.15 -16.76
CA GLN A 112 -3.37 -7.63 -15.40
C GLN A 112 -2.04 -7.66 -14.63
N LYS A 113 -1.17 -8.64 -14.88
CA LYS A 113 0.16 -8.71 -14.26
C LYS A 113 1.01 -7.50 -14.63
N GLU A 114 0.96 -7.09 -15.90
CA GLU A 114 1.64 -5.88 -16.36
C GLU A 114 1.06 -4.63 -15.67
N GLU A 115 -0.26 -4.50 -15.61
CA GLU A 115 -0.95 -3.40 -14.91
C GLU A 115 -0.59 -3.33 -13.41
N VAL A 116 -0.54 -4.48 -12.73
CA VAL A 116 -0.15 -4.59 -11.31
C VAL A 116 1.31 -4.15 -11.13
N LYS A 117 2.24 -4.64 -11.97
CA LYS A 117 3.65 -4.25 -11.90
C LYS A 117 3.82 -2.75 -12.10
N ASN A 118 3.20 -2.19 -13.14
CA ASN A 118 3.28 -0.77 -13.47
C ASN A 118 2.73 0.10 -12.33
N SER A 119 1.59 -0.30 -11.74
CA SER A 119 1.00 0.40 -10.59
C SER A 119 1.94 0.45 -9.39
N ILE A 120 2.57 -0.68 -9.07
CA ILE A 120 3.47 -0.78 -7.91
C ILE A 120 4.76 0.01 -8.14
N ILE A 121 5.34 -0.07 -9.34
CA ILE A 121 6.49 0.76 -9.74
C ILE A 121 6.15 2.24 -9.55
N GLU A 122 4.97 2.68 -9.98
CA GLU A 122 4.55 4.07 -9.85
C GLU A 122 4.35 4.48 -8.38
N PHE A 123 3.83 3.60 -7.52
CA PHE A 123 3.73 3.86 -6.08
C PHE A 123 5.09 4.09 -5.45
N PHE A 124 6.09 3.26 -5.76
CA PHE A 124 7.47 3.45 -5.28
C PHE A 124 8.07 4.76 -5.83
N LYS A 125 7.91 5.05 -7.13
CA LYS A 125 8.39 6.30 -7.76
C LYS A 125 7.81 7.54 -7.06
N THR A 126 6.49 7.56 -6.89
CA THR A 126 5.76 8.64 -6.20
C THR A 126 6.22 8.78 -4.74
N ARG A 127 6.41 7.67 -4.03
CA ARG A 127 6.88 7.69 -2.64
C ARG A 127 8.30 8.21 -2.51
N GLY A 128 9.21 7.77 -3.38
CA GLY A 128 10.61 8.20 -3.41
C GLY A 128 10.71 9.69 -3.71
N LYS A 129 9.93 10.17 -4.70
CA LYS A 129 9.84 11.60 -5.03
C LYS A 129 9.34 12.41 -3.84
N SER A 130 8.25 11.98 -3.21
CA SER A 130 7.71 12.65 -2.02
C SER A 130 8.75 12.76 -0.90
N PHE A 131 9.54 11.73 -0.64
CA PHE A 131 10.62 11.81 0.35
C PHE A 131 11.76 12.75 -0.07
N SER A 132 12.13 12.74 -1.34
CA SER A 132 13.13 13.66 -1.89
C SER A 132 12.68 15.12 -1.72
N ASP A 133 11.44 15.42 -2.12
CA ASP A 133 10.85 16.77 -2.07
C ASP A 133 10.71 17.28 -0.63
N ASN A 134 10.45 16.38 0.33
CA ASN A 134 10.38 16.69 1.76
C ASN A 134 11.74 16.61 2.48
N ASN A 135 12.85 16.57 1.74
CA ASN A 135 14.22 16.49 2.26
C ASN A 135 14.49 15.30 3.18
N LYS A 136 13.66 14.24 3.10
CA LYS A 136 13.81 12.97 3.83
C LYS A 136 14.75 12.04 3.05
N ARG A 137 15.97 12.51 2.79
CA ARG A 137 16.94 11.89 1.86
C ARG A 137 17.21 10.42 2.13
N LYS A 138 17.38 10.02 3.40
CA LYS A 138 17.59 8.61 3.78
C LYS A 138 16.41 7.73 3.34
N HIS A 139 15.18 8.17 3.59
CA HIS A 139 13.98 7.42 3.20
C HIS A 139 13.82 7.38 1.68
N ALA A 140 14.20 8.44 0.97
CA ALA A 140 14.20 8.44 -0.49
C ALA A 140 15.20 7.41 -1.04
N VAL A 141 16.39 7.30 -0.43
CA VAL A 141 17.38 6.26 -0.77
C VAL A 141 16.79 4.87 -0.55
N ASP A 142 16.25 4.59 0.64
CA ASP A 142 15.70 3.27 0.97
C ASP A 142 14.61 2.84 -0.04
N VAL A 143 13.74 3.78 -0.45
CA VAL A 143 12.71 3.55 -1.47
C VAL A 143 13.31 3.26 -2.85
N TYR A 144 14.28 4.06 -3.29
CA TYR A 144 14.85 3.90 -4.62
C TYR A 144 15.77 2.68 -4.73
N GLU A 145 16.46 2.29 -3.66
CA GLU A 145 17.19 1.01 -3.60
C GLU A 145 16.21 -0.15 -3.79
N HIS A 146 15.11 -0.17 -3.05
CA HIS A 146 14.06 -1.18 -3.24
C HIS A 146 13.44 -1.17 -4.64
N LEU A 147 13.27 0.01 -5.24
CA LEU A 147 12.76 0.12 -6.59
C LEU A 147 13.71 -0.49 -7.63
N LEU A 148 15.03 -0.47 -7.41
CA LEU A 148 15.99 -1.15 -8.27
C LEU A 148 15.97 -2.68 -8.16
N ASP A 149 15.48 -3.22 -7.04
CA ASP A 149 15.30 -4.67 -6.86
C ASP A 149 14.07 -5.19 -7.64
N LEU A 150 13.19 -4.30 -8.11
CA LEU A 150 12.04 -4.65 -8.94
C LEU A 150 12.44 -4.85 -10.41
N GLN A 151 11.58 -5.55 -11.16
CA GLN A 151 11.75 -5.82 -12.59
C GLN A 151 11.51 -4.56 -13.45
N LEU A 152 12.41 -3.58 -13.36
CA LEU A 152 12.43 -2.39 -14.19
C LEU A 152 13.14 -2.64 -15.53
N ASN A 153 12.77 -1.88 -16.56
CA ASN A 153 13.56 -1.82 -17.79
C ASN A 153 14.86 -1.01 -17.57
N GLU A 154 15.84 -1.13 -18.47
CA GLU A 154 17.15 -0.47 -18.28
C GLU A 154 17.05 1.06 -18.30
N SER A 155 16.12 1.63 -19.06
CA SER A 155 15.90 3.09 -19.06
C SER A 155 15.41 3.57 -17.69
N GLU A 156 14.44 2.89 -17.11
CA GLU A 156 13.93 3.20 -15.78
C GLU A 156 15.01 3.00 -14.71
N LYS A 157 15.80 1.93 -14.79
CA LYS A 157 16.94 1.74 -13.88
C LYS A 157 17.92 2.89 -13.99
N GLY A 158 18.22 3.37 -15.19
CA GLY A 158 19.07 4.54 -15.41
C GLY A 158 18.56 5.78 -14.66
N GLU A 159 17.28 6.10 -14.80
CA GLU A 159 16.66 7.23 -14.10
C GLU A 159 16.73 7.09 -12.57
N ILE A 160 16.46 5.89 -12.04
CA ILE A 160 16.51 5.63 -10.60
C ILE A 160 17.95 5.69 -10.08
N ARG A 161 18.91 5.14 -10.81
CA ARG A 161 20.36 5.23 -10.48
C ARG A 161 20.82 6.68 -10.47
N GLU A 162 20.38 7.51 -11.41
CA GLU A 162 20.72 8.93 -11.43
C GLU A 162 20.19 9.64 -10.18
N LYS A 163 18.92 9.43 -9.81
CA LYS A 163 18.32 9.98 -8.59
C LYS A 163 19.05 9.50 -7.33
N LEU A 164 19.37 8.22 -7.24
CA LEU A 164 20.15 7.64 -6.13
C LEU A 164 21.54 8.25 -6.03
N SER A 165 22.24 8.45 -7.14
CA SER A 165 23.58 9.05 -7.13
C SER A 165 23.57 10.44 -6.49
N LYS A 166 22.62 11.30 -6.90
CA LYS A 166 22.42 12.65 -6.32
C LYS A 166 22.11 12.57 -4.83
N LEU A 167 21.27 11.62 -4.41
CA LEU A 167 20.96 11.43 -2.99
C LEU A 167 22.17 10.95 -2.18
N TYR A 168 23.00 10.06 -2.72
CA TYR A 168 24.22 9.61 -2.05
C TYR A 168 25.24 10.71 -1.89
N GLU A 169 25.47 11.51 -2.93
CA GLU A 169 26.34 12.68 -2.88
C GLU A 169 25.86 13.66 -1.79
N ASN A 170 24.57 13.98 -1.78
CA ASN A 170 23.94 14.86 -0.79
C ASN A 170 23.94 14.32 0.65
N LEU A 171 24.21 13.02 0.84
CA LEU A 171 24.34 12.36 2.14
C LEU A 171 25.80 12.10 2.52
N GLY A 172 26.78 12.48 1.67
CA GLY A 172 28.19 12.17 1.87
C GLY A 172 28.54 10.68 1.71
N ARG A 173 27.64 9.87 1.14
CA ARG A 173 27.84 8.43 0.88
C ARG A 173 28.66 8.22 -0.40
N ILE A 174 29.89 8.73 -0.42
CA ILE A 174 30.75 8.80 -1.61
C ILE A 174 31.02 7.43 -2.24
N ARG A 175 31.18 6.38 -1.42
CA ARG A 175 31.39 5.00 -1.93
C ARG A 175 30.18 4.50 -2.73
N ASP A 176 28.97 4.69 -2.21
CA ASP A 176 27.74 4.27 -2.86
C ASP A 176 27.47 5.10 -4.12
N TYR A 177 27.78 6.40 -4.07
CA TYR A 177 27.75 7.30 -5.24
C TYR A 177 28.57 6.73 -6.42
N TYR A 178 29.85 6.43 -6.20
CA TYR A 178 30.70 5.87 -7.26
C TYR A 178 30.24 4.48 -7.72
N ARG A 179 29.73 3.65 -6.82
CA ARG A 179 29.18 2.32 -7.18
C ARG A 179 28.02 2.46 -8.16
N VAL A 180 27.08 3.35 -7.88
CA VAL A 180 25.90 3.57 -8.74
C VAL A 180 26.26 4.30 -10.02
N ARG A 181 27.16 5.29 -9.97
CA ARG A 181 27.63 6.03 -11.16
C ARG A 181 28.25 5.14 -12.23
N LYS A 182 28.91 4.05 -11.85
CA LYS A 182 29.49 3.07 -12.80
C LYS A 182 28.43 2.27 -13.57
N GLN A 183 27.18 2.31 -13.13
CA GLN A 183 26.06 1.54 -13.69
C GLN A 183 25.06 2.43 -14.45
N ILE A 184 25.34 3.72 -14.56
CA ILE A 184 24.62 4.69 -15.41
C ILE A 184 25.35 4.73 -16.75
#